data_AF-A0A376KQR3-F1
#
_entry.id   AF-A0A376KQR3-F1
#
_cell.length_a   1.000
_cell.length_b   1.000
_cell.length_c   1.000
_cell.angle_alpha   90.00
_cell.angle_beta   90.00
_cell.angle_gamma   90.00
#
_symmetry.space_group_name_H-M   'P 1'
#
loop_
_entity.id
_entity.type
_entity.pdbx_description
1 polymer ?
#
loop_
_entity_poly.entity_id
_entity_poly.type
_entity_poly.pdbx_seq_one_letter_code
_entity_poly.pdbx_strand_id
1 'polypeptide(L)'
;MKDVISGTGVARLVGCLPLLLTLSAGAVNVTFDGELLDRPCQIDPGSLNQTVQFLERPVKDFQYAPGRGPAENFSIRLVQCNTNTIWKTVKLKI
;
A
#
# COMPACT_ATOMS: atom_id res chain seq x y z
N MET A 1 -33.55 71.80 43.06
CA MET A 1 -32.13 72.06 43.38
C MET A 1 -31.30 71.01 42.66
N LYS A 2 -30.40 71.44 41.75
CA LYS A 2 -29.11 70.80 41.37
C LYS A 2 -29.17 69.41 40.72
N ASP A 3 -28.47 69.05 39.64
CA ASP A 3 -27.53 69.65 38.68
C ASP A 3 -27.54 68.67 37.48
N VAL A 4 -27.66 69.13 36.22
CA VAL A 4 -26.61 69.18 35.17
C VAL A 4 -25.58 68.03 35.23
N ILE A 5 -25.42 67.28 34.14
CA ILE A 5 -24.21 67.24 33.28
C ILE A 5 -24.47 66.29 32.10
N SER A 6 -24.61 66.93 30.93
CA SER A 6 -24.50 66.34 29.59
C SER A 6 -23.03 66.06 29.31
N GLY A 7 -22.69 64.82 28.97
CA GLY A 7 -21.33 64.39 28.66
C GLY A 7 -21.32 63.53 27.41
N THR A 8 -21.12 64.18 26.26
CA THR A 8 -20.86 63.60 24.95
C THR A 8 -19.59 62.74 24.98
N GLY A 9 -19.75 61.41 24.86
CA GLY A 9 -18.65 60.48 24.64
C GLY A 9 -18.61 60.05 23.18
N VAL A 10 -17.81 60.72 22.35
CA VAL A 10 -17.48 60.26 21.00
C VAL A 10 -16.48 59.10 21.13
N ALA A 11 -16.99 57.87 21.13
CA ALA A 11 -16.16 56.67 21.07
C ALA A 11 -15.59 56.51 19.66
N ARG A 12 -14.40 57.08 19.41
CA ARG A 12 -13.54 56.71 18.29
C ARG A 12 -12.70 55.51 18.70
N LEU A 13 -13.07 54.31 18.28
CA LEU A 13 -12.13 53.20 18.18
C LEU A 13 -12.32 52.50 16.82
N VAL A 14 -11.42 52.91 15.92
CA VAL A 14 -10.88 52.24 14.75
C VAL A 14 -11.29 50.77 14.64
N GLY A 15 -12.22 50.49 13.72
CA GLY A 15 -12.49 49.14 13.27
C GLY A 15 -11.26 48.58 12.58
N CYS A 16 -10.52 47.71 13.26
CA CYS A 16 -9.51 46.88 12.63
C CYS A 16 -10.26 45.79 11.85
N LEU A 17 -10.46 46.03 10.56
CA LEU A 17 -11.04 45.04 9.66
C LEU A 17 -10.03 43.88 9.56
N PRO A 18 -10.33 42.66 10.04
CA PRO A 18 -9.40 41.56 9.87
C PRO A 18 -9.38 41.28 8.37
N LEU A 19 -8.25 41.55 7.73
CA LEU A 19 -7.99 41.07 6.37
C LEU A 19 -8.00 39.53 6.44
N LEU A 20 -9.14 38.94 6.17
CA LEU A 20 -9.25 37.52 5.87
C LEU A 20 -8.51 37.29 4.56
N LEU A 21 -7.21 37.01 4.66
CA LEU A 21 -6.38 36.53 3.56
C LEU A 21 -6.91 35.16 3.17
N THR A 22 -7.90 35.12 2.27
CA THR A 22 -8.32 33.90 1.59
C THR A 22 -7.19 33.49 0.65
N LEU A 23 -6.24 32.71 1.17
CA LEU A 23 -5.18 32.13 0.36
C LEU A 23 -5.85 31.13 -0.60
N SER A 24 -6.03 31.54 -1.85
CA SER A 24 -6.53 30.65 -2.90
C SER A 24 -5.55 29.50 -3.04
N ALA A 25 -5.93 28.32 -2.56
CA ALA A 25 -5.21 27.10 -2.85
C ALA A 25 -5.36 26.87 -4.36
N GLY A 26 -4.33 27.23 -5.13
CA GLY A 26 -4.28 26.96 -6.57
C GLY A 26 -4.48 25.47 -6.79
N ALA A 27 -5.34 25.12 -7.75
CA ALA A 27 -5.58 23.72 -8.09
C ALA A 27 -4.24 23.08 -8.51
N VAL A 28 -3.76 22.12 -7.72
CA VAL A 28 -2.58 21.31 -8.04
C VAL A 28 -3.08 19.99 -8.60
N ASN A 29 -2.57 19.61 -9.77
CA ASN A 29 -2.89 18.30 -10.35
C ASN A 29 -2.18 17.21 -9.55
N VAL A 30 -2.96 16.30 -8.99
CA VAL A 30 -2.46 15.07 -8.36
C VAL A 30 -2.65 13.95 -9.36
N THR A 31 -1.54 13.34 -9.80
CA THR A 31 -1.56 12.20 -10.70
C THR A 31 -1.39 10.92 -9.89
N PHE A 32 -2.27 9.95 -10.11
CA PHE A 32 -2.15 8.61 -9.53
C PHE A 32 -1.79 7.63 -10.65
N ASP A 33 -0.60 7.04 -10.53
CA ASP A 33 -0.13 6.01 -11.44
C ASP A 33 -0.11 4.66 -10.71
N GLY A 34 -0.59 3.62 -11.40
CA GLY A 34 -0.62 2.26 -10.88
C GLY A 34 -0.78 1.24 -11.99
N GLU A 35 -0.28 0.02 -11.76
CA GLU A 35 -0.40 -1.09 -12.70
C GLU A 35 -1.57 -2.00 -12.29
N LEU A 36 -2.49 -2.25 -13.22
CA LEU A 36 -3.59 -3.20 -13.02
C LEU A 36 -3.12 -4.59 -13.42
N LEU A 37 -2.94 -5.45 -12.42
CA LEU A 37 -2.54 -6.83 -12.62
C LEU A 37 -3.78 -7.73 -12.70
N ASP A 38 -4.22 -8.06 -13.91
CA ASP A 38 -5.27 -9.07 -14.14
C ASP A 38 -4.68 -10.48 -13.99
N ARG A 39 -4.71 -10.99 -12.75
CA ARG A 39 -4.30 -12.36 -12.45
C ARG A 39 -5.53 -13.25 -12.26
N PRO A 40 -5.58 -14.45 -12.88
CA PRO A 40 -6.70 -15.38 -12.72
C PRO A 40 -6.79 -15.96 -11.31
N CYS A 41 -5.70 -15.93 -10.53
CA CYS A 41 -5.62 -16.37 -9.15
C CYS A 41 -4.67 -15.45 -8.37
N GLN A 42 -4.84 -15.40 -7.06
CA GLN A 42 -3.88 -14.81 -6.14
C GLN A 42 -3.02 -15.90 -5.50
N ILE A 43 -1.77 -15.59 -5.17
CA ILE A 43 -0.93 -16.50 -4.39
C ILE A 43 -1.33 -16.35 -2.93
N ASP A 44 -1.51 -17.46 -2.22
CA ASP A 44 -1.77 -17.47 -0.79
C ASP A 44 -0.62 -16.76 -0.05
N PRO A 45 -0.89 -15.85 0.91
CA PRO A 45 0.16 -15.13 1.63
C PRO A 45 1.19 -16.05 2.32
N GLY A 46 0.77 -17.22 2.79
CA GLY A 46 1.67 -18.23 3.37
C GLY A 46 2.56 -18.93 2.34
N SER A 47 2.18 -18.89 1.05
CA SER A 47 2.99 -19.41 -0.06
C SER A 47 3.93 -18.38 -0.68
N LEU A 48 3.79 -17.08 -0.37
CA LEU A 48 4.65 -16.00 -0.92
C LEU A 48 6.10 -16.11 -0.43
N ASN A 49 6.28 -16.33 0.88
CA ASN A 49 7.59 -16.35 1.54
C ASN A 49 7.81 -17.67 2.27
N GLN A 50 7.71 -18.79 1.54
CA GLN A 50 7.94 -20.11 2.09
C GLN A 50 9.44 -20.45 2.14
N THR A 51 9.87 -21.14 3.19
CA THR A 51 11.23 -21.69 3.30
C THR A 51 11.15 -23.21 3.15
N VAL A 52 11.80 -23.75 2.11
CA VAL A 52 11.97 -25.19 1.92
C VAL A 52 13.31 -25.59 2.53
N GLN A 53 13.28 -26.35 3.63
CA GLN A 53 14.50 -26.76 4.32
C GLN A 53 15.06 -28.04 3.68
N PHE A 54 16.28 -27.94 3.18
CA PHE A 54 17.07 -29.10 2.78
C PHE A 54 17.95 -29.53 3.95
N LEU A 55 17.93 -30.82 4.26
CA LEU A 55 18.75 -31.37 5.34
C LEU A 55 20.22 -31.49 4.92
N GLU A 56 21.11 -31.48 5.90
CA GLU A 56 22.52 -31.75 5.69
C GLU A 56 22.72 -33.17 5.12
N ARG A 57 23.61 -33.28 4.12
CA ARG A 57 23.87 -34.52 3.39
C ARG A 57 25.35 -34.87 3.41
N PRO A 58 25.71 -36.15 3.60
CA PRO A 58 27.10 -36.57 3.55
C PRO A 58 27.64 -36.47 2.12
N VAL A 59 28.92 -36.09 1.98
CA VAL A 59 29.59 -35.87 0.69
C VAL A 59 29.49 -37.08 -0.26
N LYS A 60 29.45 -38.30 0.30
CA LYS A 60 29.32 -39.55 -0.46
C LYS A 60 28.11 -39.58 -1.40
N ASP A 61 27.02 -38.87 -1.06
CA ASP A 61 25.80 -38.85 -1.86
C ASP A 61 25.98 -38.10 -3.20
N PHE A 62 27.07 -37.34 -3.33
CA PHE A 62 27.37 -36.50 -4.48
C PHE A 62 28.60 -36.96 -5.27
N GLN A 63 29.26 -38.05 -4.86
CA GLN A 63 30.56 -38.46 -5.40
C GLN A 63 30.48 -39.04 -6.83
N TYR A 64 29.33 -39.59 -7.22
CA TYR A 64 29.14 -40.25 -8.52
C TYR A 64 27.91 -39.71 -9.23
N ALA A 65 27.94 -39.64 -10.56
CA ALA A 65 26.82 -39.15 -11.35
C ALA A 65 25.55 -39.98 -11.10
N PRO A 66 24.38 -39.35 -10.88
CA PRO A 66 24.09 -37.92 -11.08
C PRO A 66 24.38 -37.01 -9.88
N GLY A 67 24.83 -37.55 -8.74
CA GLY A 67 25.20 -36.79 -7.54
C GLY A 67 24.08 -35.88 -7.03
N ARG A 68 22.92 -36.45 -6.68
CA ARG A 68 21.74 -35.68 -6.25
C ARG A 68 21.28 -36.11 -4.87
N GLY A 69 20.93 -35.12 -4.06
CA GLY A 69 20.22 -35.32 -2.80
C GLY A 69 18.75 -35.72 -3.01
N PRO A 70 18.05 -36.10 -1.94
CA PRO A 70 16.61 -36.33 -2.00
C PRO A 70 15.87 -35.05 -2.41
N ALA A 71 14.72 -35.22 -3.05
CA ALA A 71 13.85 -34.10 -3.38
C ALA A 71 13.02 -33.70 -2.16
N GLU A 72 12.92 -32.40 -1.90
CA GLU A 72 12.02 -31.84 -0.89
C GLU A 72 10.73 -31.36 -1.56
N ASN A 73 9.59 -31.85 -1.07
CA ASN A 73 8.29 -31.46 -1.61
C ASN A 73 7.85 -30.13 -1.01
N PHE A 74 7.34 -29.25 -1.86
CA PHE A 74 6.71 -28.00 -1.46
C PHE A 74 5.53 -27.69 -2.38
N SER A 75 4.66 -26.77 -1.97
CA SER A 75 3.47 -26.40 -2.73
C SER A 75 3.25 -24.89 -2.71
N ILE A 76 2.81 -24.34 -3.83
CA ILE A 76 2.35 -22.96 -3.92
C ILE A 76 0.83 -23.00 -3.98
N ARG A 77 0.18 -22.50 -2.93
CA ARG A 77 -1.28 -22.44 -2.87
C ARG A 77 -1.77 -21.21 -3.62
N LEU A 78 -2.79 -21.41 -4.45
CA LEU A 78 -3.51 -20.36 -5.15
C LEU A 78 -4.89 -20.17 -4.51
N VAL A 79 -5.30 -18.92 -4.32
CA VAL A 79 -6.57 -18.51 -3.72
C VAL A 79 -7.29 -17.53 -4.62
N GLN A 80 -8.60 -17.36 -4.41
CA GLN A 80 -9.44 -16.41 -5.16
C GLN A 80 -9.30 -16.56 -6.68
N CYS A 81 -9.32 -17.79 -7.17
CA CYS A 81 -9.23 -18.09 -8.59
C CYS A 81 -10.56 -17.83 -9.31
N ASN A 82 -10.53 -17.10 -10.43
CA ASN A 82 -11.66 -16.98 -11.34
C ASN A 82 -11.63 -18.11 -12.38
N THR A 83 -12.36 -19.19 -12.08
CA THR A 83 -12.46 -20.38 -12.94
C THR A 83 -13.32 -20.18 -14.19
N ASN A 84 -14.02 -19.05 -14.32
CA ASN A 84 -14.80 -18.72 -15.53
C ASN A 84 -13.92 -18.17 -16.65
N THR A 85 -12.64 -17.90 -16.38
CA THR A 85 -11.68 -17.50 -17.41
C THR A 85 -11.24 -18.72 -18.21
N ILE A 86 -11.85 -18.91 -19.38
CA ILE A 86 -11.51 -20.02 -20.28
C ILE A 86 -10.04 -19.87 -20.71
N TRP A 87 -9.26 -20.95 -20.66
CA TRP A 87 -7.86 -21.06 -21.14
C TRP A 87 -6.75 -20.38 -20.32
N LYS A 88 -7.00 -19.85 -19.12
CA LYS A 88 -5.89 -19.35 -18.27
C LYS A 88 -5.27 -20.48 -17.45
N THR A 89 -4.09 -20.95 -17.87
CA THR A 89 -3.28 -21.93 -17.14
C THR A 89 -2.16 -21.21 -16.38
N VAL A 90 -2.01 -21.50 -15.09
CA VAL A 90 -0.88 -21.00 -14.29
C VAL A 90 0.37 -21.77 -14.67
N LYS A 91 1.40 -21.07 -15.12
CA LYS A 91 2.72 -21.64 -15.42
C LYS A 91 3.73 -21.12 -14.43
N LEU A 92 4.50 -22.03 -13.84
CA LEU A 92 5.69 -21.66 -13.10
C LEU A 92 6.78 -21.27 -14.10
N LYS A 93 7.43 -20.14 -13.87
CA LYS A 93 8.63 -19.76 -14.60
C LYS A 93 9.80 -20.50 -13.95
N ILE A 94 10.33 -21.49 -14.66
CA ILE A 94 11.53 -22.24 -14.30
C ILE A 94 12.76 -21.46 -14.75
#